data_AF-A0A4W5P503-F1
#
_entry.id   AF-A0A4W5P503-F1
#
_cell.length_a   1.000
_cell.length_b   1.000
_cell.length_c   1.000
_cell.angle_alpha   90.00
_cell.angle_beta   90.00
_cell.angle_gamma   90.00
#
_symmetry.space_group_name_H-M   'P 1'
#
loop_
_entity.id
_entity.type
_entity.pdbx_description
1 polymer ?
#
loop_
_entity_poly.entity_id
_entity_poly.type
_entity_poly.pdbx_seq_one_letter_code
_entity_poly.pdbx_strand_id
1 'polypeptide(L)'
;MDLTLGSGVWLGQHSHKHGLFKGTIQDVKFIFSPNGYITQCPNLNRTCPTCSDFLSLVQGIMDLQELLAKMTLKLNYAESRLTQLEACHCERTCSANGVVYRDKELWVEPENCRNCGCMNGVVECRRIFCPSGNCSEDSLSVHVEGTCCKKCRPKCTYMAQTFSEGQRLLTKRCTECKIPIVSSSDGGLI
;
A
#
# COMPACT_ATOMS: atom_id res chain seq x y z
N MET A 1 -5.03 -66.43 -30.97
CA MET A 1 -3.67 -66.27 -31.53
C MET A 1 -2.94 -67.54 -31.21
N ASP A 2 -2.61 -68.33 -32.22
CA ASP A 2 -1.91 -69.60 -32.03
C ASP A 2 -0.42 -69.31 -31.79
N LEU A 3 0.11 -69.87 -30.71
CA LEU A 3 1.54 -69.91 -30.48
C LEU A 3 2.16 -70.70 -31.64
N THR A 4 3.06 -70.07 -32.40
CA THR A 4 3.76 -70.75 -33.49
C THR A 4 4.61 -71.88 -32.95
N LEU A 5 4.68 -72.98 -33.70
CA LEU A 5 5.50 -74.14 -33.38
C LEU A 5 6.96 -73.68 -33.19
N GLY A 6 7.51 -73.84 -31.99
CA GLY A 6 8.84 -73.33 -31.62
C GLY A 6 8.85 -72.15 -30.63
N SER A 7 7.69 -71.66 -30.21
CA SER A 7 7.59 -70.62 -29.17
C SER A 7 8.00 -71.19 -27.79
N GLY A 8 9.05 -70.64 -27.19
CA GLY A 8 9.51 -70.97 -25.84
C GLY A 8 9.09 -69.91 -24.81
N VAL A 9 8.52 -70.34 -23.68
CA VAL A 9 8.20 -69.46 -22.56
C VAL A 9 9.31 -69.56 -21.52
N TRP A 10 9.96 -68.44 -21.24
CA TRP A 10 11.05 -68.35 -20.28
C TRP A 10 10.60 -67.57 -19.05
N LEU A 11 10.68 -68.19 -17.88
CA LEU A 11 10.50 -67.49 -16.61
C LEU A 11 11.83 -66.81 -16.25
N GLY A 12 11.97 -65.54 -16.68
CA GLY A 12 13.18 -64.75 -16.47
C GLY A 12 13.20 -63.99 -15.15
N GLN A 13 14.40 -63.79 -14.59
CA GLN A 13 14.65 -62.89 -13.47
C GLN A 13 15.40 -61.65 -13.98
N HIS A 14 15.00 -60.46 -13.53
CA HIS A 14 15.49 -59.17 -14.04
C HIS A 14 17.00 -58.90 -13.82
N SER A 15 17.70 -59.68 -12.97
CA SER A 15 19.13 -59.45 -12.68
C SER A 15 19.80 -60.66 -12.02
N HIS A 16 21.08 -60.92 -12.34
CA HIS A 16 21.94 -61.93 -11.70
C HIS A 16 22.24 -61.65 -10.20
N LYS A 17 21.89 -60.46 -9.67
CA LYS A 17 22.17 -60.09 -8.27
C LYS A 17 21.12 -60.59 -7.26
N HIS A 18 19.90 -60.87 -7.71
CA HIS A 18 18.84 -61.41 -6.85
C HIS A 18 18.68 -62.88 -7.23
N GLY A 19 18.65 -63.79 -6.24
CA GLY A 19 18.84 -65.22 -6.47
C GLY A 19 17.77 -65.88 -7.35
N LEU A 20 18.18 -66.91 -8.10
CA LEU A 20 17.31 -67.78 -8.92
C LEU A 20 16.01 -68.10 -8.19
N PHE A 21 14.87 -68.13 -8.89
CA PHE A 21 13.60 -68.58 -8.32
C PHE A 21 13.80 -69.97 -7.69
N LYS A 22 13.75 -70.02 -6.35
CA LYS A 22 13.88 -71.25 -5.56
C LYS A 22 12.51 -71.54 -4.97
N GLY A 23 11.70 -72.28 -5.71
CA GLY A 23 10.36 -72.65 -5.29
C GLY A 23 9.69 -73.55 -6.31
N THR A 24 8.49 -74.00 -5.98
CA THR A 24 7.57 -74.65 -6.93
C THR A 24 6.48 -73.66 -7.30
N ILE A 25 6.11 -73.61 -8.58
CA ILE A 25 4.93 -72.89 -9.01
C ILE A 25 3.85 -73.94 -9.27
N GLN A 26 2.74 -73.84 -8.56
CA GLN A 26 1.58 -74.73 -8.71
C GLN A 26 0.45 -73.96 -9.41
N ASP A 27 -0.35 -74.67 -10.19
CA ASP A 27 -1.52 -74.13 -10.92
C ASP A 27 -1.23 -72.98 -11.90
N VAL A 28 -0.09 -73.03 -12.59
CA VAL A 28 0.28 -72.03 -13.60
C VAL A 28 -0.72 -72.05 -14.76
N LYS A 29 -1.34 -70.90 -15.02
CA LYS A 29 -2.18 -70.66 -16.20
C LYS A 29 -1.55 -69.59 -17.07
N PHE A 30 -1.19 -69.95 -18.29
CA PHE A 30 -0.72 -69.00 -19.29
C PHE A 30 -1.91 -68.47 -20.09
N ILE A 31 -2.01 -67.15 -20.18
CA ILE A 31 -3.15 -66.47 -20.82
C ILE A 31 -2.61 -65.66 -21.98
N PHE A 32 -2.67 -66.25 -23.17
CA PHE A 32 -2.20 -65.67 -24.42
C PHE A 32 -3.34 -64.90 -25.11
N SER A 33 -3.73 -63.77 -24.52
CA SER A 33 -4.70 -62.86 -25.11
C SER A 33 -4.22 -61.41 -24.98
N PRO A 34 -4.64 -60.51 -25.88
CA PRO A 34 -4.55 -59.08 -25.63
C PRO A 34 -5.20 -58.79 -24.27
N ASN A 35 -4.46 -58.12 -23.37
CA ASN A 35 -4.88 -57.82 -22.00
C ASN A 35 -5.06 -59.03 -21.05
N GLY A 36 -4.34 -60.15 -21.26
CA GLY A 36 -4.34 -61.31 -20.35
C GLY A 36 -3.91 -61.04 -18.90
N TYR A 37 -3.45 -59.83 -18.56
CA TYR A 37 -3.26 -59.41 -17.17
C TYR A 37 -4.60 -59.14 -16.44
N ILE A 38 -5.68 -58.84 -17.15
CA ILE A 38 -7.00 -58.55 -16.58
C ILE A 38 -7.59 -59.78 -15.88
N THR A 39 -7.32 -60.99 -16.40
CA THR A 39 -7.77 -62.26 -15.79
C THR A 39 -7.10 -62.56 -14.45
N GLN A 40 -5.96 -61.92 -14.13
CA GLN A 40 -5.34 -62.00 -12.81
C GLN A 40 -6.02 -61.07 -11.79
N CYS A 41 -6.89 -60.16 -12.23
CA CYS A 41 -7.61 -59.19 -11.40
C CYS A 41 -9.10 -59.12 -11.80
N PRO A 42 -9.89 -60.19 -11.55
CA PRO A 42 -11.25 -60.34 -12.09
C PRO A 42 -12.28 -59.34 -11.54
N ASN A 43 -11.98 -58.63 -10.44
CA ASN A 43 -12.90 -57.69 -9.80
C ASN A 43 -12.41 -56.24 -9.83
N LEU A 44 -11.35 -55.91 -10.58
CA LEU A 44 -10.82 -54.55 -10.61
C LEU A 44 -11.13 -53.89 -11.95
N ASN A 45 -12.09 -52.96 -11.95
CA ASN A 45 -12.42 -52.07 -13.08
C ASN A 45 -11.28 -51.08 -13.44
N ARG A 46 -10.03 -51.37 -13.05
CA ARG A 46 -8.86 -50.52 -13.28
C ARG A 46 -7.65 -51.38 -13.67
N THR A 47 -6.87 -50.89 -14.63
CA THR A 47 -5.54 -51.40 -14.97
C THR A 47 -4.69 -51.44 -13.70
N CYS A 48 -4.18 -52.61 -13.31
CA CYS A 48 -3.25 -52.70 -12.20
C CYS A 48 -1.95 -51.97 -12.56
N PRO A 49 -1.51 -50.98 -11.76
CA PRO A 49 -0.26 -50.29 -12.02
C PRO A 49 0.91 -51.26 -11.89
N THR A 50 1.95 -51.08 -12.70
CA THR A 50 3.18 -51.83 -12.54
C THR A 50 3.90 -51.38 -11.26
N CYS A 51 4.82 -52.19 -10.74
CA CYS A 51 5.66 -51.79 -9.60
C CYS A 51 6.43 -50.48 -9.89
N SER A 52 6.83 -50.27 -11.15
CA SER A 52 7.46 -49.02 -11.60
C SER A 52 6.51 -47.83 -11.53
N ASP A 53 5.24 -48.00 -11.92
CA ASP A 53 4.23 -46.94 -11.84
C ASP A 53 3.94 -46.56 -10.38
N PHE A 54 3.88 -47.56 -9.49
CA PHE A 54 3.70 -47.31 -8.06
C PHE A 54 4.87 -46.51 -7.46
N LEU A 55 6.12 -46.90 -7.76
CA LEU A 55 7.30 -46.18 -7.27
C LEU A 55 7.35 -44.75 -7.82
N SER A 56 6.98 -44.56 -9.08
CA SER A 56 6.91 -43.22 -9.71
C SER A 56 5.84 -42.34 -9.05
N LEU A 57 4.68 -42.92 -8.71
CA LEU A 57 3.62 -42.20 -7.99
C LEU A 57 4.09 -41.79 -6.59
N VAL A 58 4.76 -42.69 -5.86
CA VAL A 58 5.31 -42.37 -4.53
C VAL A 58 6.32 -41.22 -4.62
N GLN A 59 7.23 -41.24 -5.60
CA GLN A 59 8.16 -40.13 -5.82
C GLN A 59 7.43 -38.83 -6.13
N GLY A 60 6.44 -38.87 -7.02
CA GLY A 60 5.63 -37.69 -7.36
C GLY A 60 4.92 -37.09 -6.15
N ILE A 61 4.42 -37.92 -5.22
CA ILE A 61 3.80 -37.44 -3.98
C ILE A 61 4.85 -36.76 -3.09
N MET A 62 6.05 -37.33 -2.95
CA MET A 62 7.14 -36.73 -2.18
C MET A 62 7.56 -35.37 -2.74
N ASP A 63 7.72 -35.28 -4.07
CA ASP A 63 8.08 -34.02 -4.75
C ASP A 63 6.99 -32.96 -4.55
N LEU A 64 5.71 -33.36 -4.62
CA LEU A 64 4.59 -32.45 -4.42
C LEU A 64 4.53 -31.95 -2.97
N GLN A 65 4.79 -32.82 -1.99
CA GLN A 65 4.89 -32.43 -0.59
C GLN A 65 6.02 -31.41 -0.35
N GLU A 66 7.18 -31.61 -0.98
CA GLU A 66 8.30 -30.67 -0.89
C GLU A 66 7.94 -29.31 -1.52
N LEU A 67 7.30 -29.33 -2.68
CA LEU A 67 6.87 -28.12 -3.37
C LEU A 67 5.84 -27.33 -2.53
N LEU A 68 4.87 -28.02 -1.94
CA LEU A 68 3.87 -27.42 -1.06
C LEU A 68 4.54 -26.76 0.16
N ALA A 69 5.46 -27.45 0.82
CA ALA A 69 6.20 -26.88 1.95
C ALA A 69 6.98 -25.60 1.55
N LYS A 70 7.67 -25.63 0.41
CA LYS A 70 8.38 -24.46 -0.14
C LYS A 70 7.43 -23.30 -0.47
N MET A 71 6.26 -23.59 -1.05
CA MET A 71 5.26 -22.56 -1.37
C MET A 71 4.66 -21.94 -0.10
N THR A 72 4.32 -22.75 0.90
CA THR A 72 3.85 -22.26 2.20
C THR A 72 4.87 -21.33 2.86
N LEU A 73 6.16 -21.67 2.82
CA LEU A 73 7.21 -20.79 3.34
C LEU A 73 7.30 -19.46 2.58
N LYS A 74 7.23 -19.49 1.24
CA LYS A 74 7.23 -18.27 0.43
C LYS A 74 6.00 -17.40 0.67
N LEU A 75 4.83 -18.02 0.83
CA LEU A 75 3.58 -17.33 1.14
C LEU A 75 3.65 -16.67 2.52
N ASN A 76 4.05 -17.40 3.56
CA ASN A 76 4.21 -16.83 4.90
C ASN A 76 5.21 -15.67 4.92
N TYR A 77 6.31 -15.78 4.17
CA TYR A 77 7.26 -14.68 4.03
C TYR A 77 6.66 -13.46 3.33
N ALA A 78 5.95 -13.68 2.21
CA ALA A 78 5.29 -12.61 1.47
C ALA A 78 4.21 -11.93 2.32
N GLU A 79 3.40 -12.70 3.03
CA GLU A 79 2.38 -12.21 3.96
C GLU A 79 3.02 -11.36 5.07
N SER A 80 4.09 -11.85 5.73
CA SER A 80 4.82 -11.09 6.73
C SER A 80 5.34 -9.74 6.20
N ARG A 81 5.85 -9.72 4.96
CA ARG A 81 6.29 -8.50 4.29
C ARG A 81 5.15 -7.53 4.01
N LEU A 82 3.98 -8.04 3.62
CA LEU A 82 2.78 -7.22 3.39
C LEU A 82 2.27 -6.64 4.70
N THR A 83 2.17 -7.42 5.78
CA THR A 83 1.77 -6.93 7.10
C THR A 83 2.70 -5.82 7.61
N GLN A 84 4.01 -5.90 7.35
CA GLN A 84 4.95 -4.82 7.67
C GLN A 84 4.67 -3.53 6.89
N LEU A 85 4.29 -3.63 5.62
CA LEU A 85 3.95 -2.48 4.79
C LEU A 85 2.60 -1.87 5.21
N GLU A 86 1.63 -2.69 5.61
CA GLU A 86 0.34 -2.20 6.13
C GLU A 86 0.49 -1.48 7.48
N ALA A 87 1.44 -1.90 8.31
CA ALA A 87 1.79 -1.19 9.54
C ALA A 87 2.42 0.19 9.28
N CYS A 88 3.01 0.39 8.10
CA CYS A 88 3.48 1.70 7.67
C CYS A 88 2.29 2.52 7.16
N HIS A 89 1.83 3.46 7.97
CA HIS A 89 0.90 4.47 7.49
C HIS A 89 1.63 5.41 6.52
N CYS A 90 1.47 5.15 5.22
CA CYS A 90 1.94 6.04 4.15
C CYS A 90 1.04 7.28 4.09
N GLU A 91 1.10 8.12 5.13
CA GLU A 91 0.53 9.46 5.06
C GLU A 91 1.34 10.21 4.02
N ARG A 92 0.69 10.60 2.92
CA ARG A 92 1.37 11.43 1.93
C ARG A 92 1.64 12.77 2.61
N THR A 93 2.90 13.16 2.61
CA THR A 93 3.34 14.41 3.20
C THR A 93 4.10 15.21 2.17
N CYS A 94 4.06 16.52 2.33
CA CYS A 94 4.81 17.47 1.53
C CYS A 94 5.80 18.21 2.42
N SER A 95 7.01 18.46 1.94
CA SER A 95 7.96 19.32 2.65
C SER A 95 8.07 20.67 1.94
N ALA A 96 7.81 21.76 2.66
CA ALA A 96 7.97 23.12 2.18
C ALA A 96 8.60 24.00 3.27
N ASN A 97 9.68 24.73 2.93
CA ASN A 97 10.41 25.62 3.83
C ASN A 97 10.84 24.96 5.16
N GLY A 98 11.20 23.67 5.13
CA GLY A 98 11.60 22.91 6.32
C GLY A 98 10.44 22.46 7.21
N VAL A 99 9.19 22.75 6.84
CA VAL A 99 7.98 22.28 7.53
C VAL A 99 7.37 21.12 6.74
N VAL A 100 6.85 20.12 7.45
CA VAL A 100 6.16 18.96 6.87
C VAL A 100 4.66 19.18 7.00
N TYR A 101 3.96 19.12 5.87
CA TYR A 101 2.52 19.26 5.74
C TYR A 101 1.89 17.92 5.38
N ARG A 102 0.73 17.61 5.95
CA ARG A 102 -0.05 16.41 5.63
C ARG A 102 -0.82 16.57 4.33
N ASP A 103 -1.23 15.46 3.73
CA ASP A 103 -2.10 15.48 2.56
C ASP A 103 -3.36 16.31 2.82
N LYS A 104 -3.71 17.17 1.86
CA LYS A 104 -4.82 18.15 1.88
C LYS A 104 -4.64 19.30 2.85
N GLU A 105 -3.50 19.40 3.53
CA GLU A 105 -3.19 20.57 4.35
C GLU A 105 -2.92 21.78 3.47
N LEU A 106 -3.48 22.93 3.86
CA LEU A 106 -3.36 24.21 3.16
C LEU A 106 -2.62 25.20 4.05
N TRP A 107 -1.69 25.96 3.46
CA TRP A 107 -0.98 27.03 4.15
C TRP A 107 -0.80 28.25 3.26
N VAL A 108 -0.54 29.38 3.90
CA VAL A 108 -0.25 30.66 3.24
C VAL A 108 1.22 30.95 3.43
N GLU A 109 1.91 31.36 2.37
CA GLU A 109 3.24 31.93 2.45
C GLU A 109 3.15 33.45 2.23
N PRO A 110 3.16 34.27 3.30
CA PRO A 110 3.03 35.72 3.20
C PRO A 110 4.18 36.36 2.41
N GLU A 111 5.41 35.89 2.62
CA GLU A 111 6.64 36.38 1.97
C GLU A 111 6.59 36.25 0.45
N ASN A 112 5.99 35.16 -0.06
CA ASN A 112 5.87 34.87 -1.48
C ASN A 112 4.47 35.15 -2.05
N CYS A 113 3.56 35.73 -1.24
CA CYS A 113 2.17 36.01 -1.60
C CYS A 113 1.47 34.84 -2.33
N ARG A 114 1.54 33.63 -1.76
CA ARG A 114 0.95 32.43 -2.37
C ARG A 114 0.22 31.56 -1.36
N ASN A 115 -0.87 30.95 -1.81
CA ASN A 115 -1.55 29.87 -1.10
C ASN A 115 -1.00 28.55 -1.64
N CYS A 116 -0.55 27.69 -0.75
CA CYS A 116 -0.04 26.39 -1.08
C CYS A 116 -0.89 25.29 -0.44
N GLY A 117 -0.91 24.13 -1.06
CA GLY A 117 -1.55 22.95 -0.53
C GLY A 117 -0.74 21.70 -0.84
N CYS A 118 -0.81 20.72 0.05
CA CYS A 118 -0.24 19.40 -0.20
C CYS A 118 -1.30 18.53 -0.88
N MET A 119 -1.10 18.19 -2.15
CA MET A 119 -2.02 17.37 -2.93
C MET A 119 -1.32 16.10 -3.37
N ASN A 120 -1.69 14.97 -2.76
CA ASN A 120 -1.10 13.65 -3.02
C ASN A 120 0.44 13.62 -2.87
N GLY A 121 0.98 14.33 -1.88
CA GLY A 121 2.44 14.40 -1.65
C GLY A 121 3.19 15.37 -2.56
N VAL A 122 2.46 16.18 -3.34
CA VAL A 122 3.03 17.25 -4.17
C VAL A 122 2.57 18.61 -3.64
N VAL A 123 3.50 19.56 -3.53
CA VAL A 123 3.18 20.95 -3.16
C VAL A 123 2.61 21.68 -4.38
N GLU A 124 1.36 22.12 -4.28
CA GLU A 124 0.73 22.98 -5.28
C GLU A 124 0.53 24.38 -4.74
N CYS A 125 1.13 25.39 -5.36
CA CYS A 125 1.01 26.79 -4.94
C CYS A 125 0.33 27.64 -6.02
N ARG A 126 -0.54 28.55 -5.58
CA ARG A 126 -1.22 29.56 -6.40
C ARG A 126 -0.93 30.95 -5.86
N ARG A 127 -0.61 31.90 -6.75
CA ARG A 127 -0.39 33.30 -6.37
C ARG A 127 -1.68 33.91 -5.83
N ILE A 128 -1.55 34.70 -4.79
CA ILE A 128 -2.62 35.51 -4.23
C ILE A 128 -2.66 36.82 -5.01
N PHE A 129 -3.82 37.14 -5.57
CA PHE A 129 -4.07 38.44 -6.18
C PHE A 129 -4.72 39.35 -5.13
N CYS A 130 -4.00 40.38 -4.72
CA CYS A 130 -4.52 41.33 -3.74
C CYS A 130 -5.49 42.33 -4.41
N PRO A 131 -6.64 42.59 -3.79
CA PRO A 131 -7.54 43.64 -4.26
C PRO A 131 -6.87 45.02 -4.14
N SER A 132 -7.25 45.94 -5.03
CA SER A 132 -6.83 47.34 -5.00
C SER A 132 -7.16 47.94 -3.63
N GLY A 133 -6.20 48.62 -3.00
CA GLY A 133 -6.31 49.16 -1.64
C GLY A 133 -7.24 50.38 -1.49
N ASN A 134 -8.44 50.35 -2.07
CA ASN A 134 -9.47 51.37 -1.89
C ASN A 134 -10.14 51.21 -0.52
N CYS A 135 -9.50 51.80 0.49
CA CYS A 135 -10.06 51.95 1.82
C CYS A 135 -10.98 53.19 1.86
N SER A 136 -11.96 53.21 2.79
CA SER A 136 -12.76 54.42 3.02
C SER A 136 -11.87 55.57 3.47
N GLU A 137 -12.35 56.81 3.35
CA GLU A 137 -11.57 57.99 3.75
C GLU A 137 -11.09 57.90 5.22
N ASP A 138 -11.83 57.20 6.09
CA ASP A 138 -11.51 56.96 7.50
C ASP A 138 -10.60 55.76 7.78
N SER A 139 -10.07 55.12 6.74
CA SER A 139 -9.18 53.97 6.89
C SER A 139 -7.95 54.05 5.99
N LEU A 140 -6.85 53.51 6.50
CA LEU A 140 -5.58 53.45 5.81
C LEU A 140 -5.30 52.01 5.38
N SER A 141 -4.74 51.87 4.17
CA SER A 141 -4.26 50.58 3.65
C SER A 141 -2.90 50.27 4.25
N VAL A 142 -2.83 49.34 5.19
CA VAL A 142 -1.62 49.02 5.95
C VAL A 142 -1.25 47.55 5.79
N HIS A 143 0.05 47.27 5.78
CA HIS A 143 0.54 45.89 5.84
C HIS A 143 0.40 45.38 7.27
N VAL A 144 -0.19 44.20 7.43
CA VAL A 144 -0.38 43.56 8.74
C VAL A 144 0.50 42.34 8.78
N GLU A 145 1.24 42.17 9.88
CA GLU A 145 2.14 41.05 10.10
C GLU A 145 1.40 39.70 9.90
N GLY A 146 2.04 38.78 9.17
CA GLY A 146 1.44 37.49 8.81
C GLY A 146 0.44 37.53 7.64
N THR A 147 0.26 38.67 6.97
CA THR A 147 -0.63 38.77 5.80
C THR A 147 0.09 39.31 4.57
N CYS A 148 -0.11 38.68 3.41
CA CYS A 148 0.45 39.15 2.14
C CYS A 148 -0.19 40.49 1.71
N CYS A 149 -1.52 40.58 1.72
CA CYS A 149 -2.25 41.75 1.22
C CYS A 149 -2.43 42.83 2.29
N LYS A 150 -2.35 44.10 1.88
CA LYS A 150 -2.69 45.23 2.75
C LYS A 150 -4.15 45.15 3.18
N LYS A 151 -4.43 45.46 4.45
CA LYS A 151 -5.78 45.53 5.02
C LYS A 151 -6.10 46.97 5.39
N CYS A 152 -7.36 47.34 5.25
CA CYS A 152 -7.84 48.63 5.71
C CYS A 152 -7.93 48.62 7.24
N ARG A 153 -7.19 49.51 7.89
CA ARG A 153 -7.30 49.77 9.34
C ARG A 153 -7.84 51.18 9.54
N PRO A 154 -8.73 51.40 10.52
CA PRO A 154 -9.19 52.74 10.86
C PRO A 154 -8.01 53.68 11.10
N LYS A 155 -8.15 54.93 10.65
CA LYS A 155 -7.17 55.98 10.92
C LYS A 155 -7.45 56.62 12.28
N CYS A 156 -6.41 56.88 13.06
CA CYS A 156 -6.47 57.56 14.34
C CYS A 156 -5.53 58.77 14.30
N THR A 157 -5.95 59.88 14.91
CA THR A 157 -5.16 61.11 14.95
C THR A 157 -4.48 61.23 16.30
N TYR A 158 -3.16 61.20 16.33
CA TYR A 158 -2.36 61.38 17.55
C TYR A 158 -1.39 62.55 17.34
N MET A 159 -1.43 63.56 18.24
CA MET A 159 -0.60 64.77 18.16
C MET A 159 -0.63 65.45 16.77
N ALA A 160 -1.84 65.59 16.17
CA ALA A 160 -2.07 66.14 14.83
C ALA A 160 -1.47 65.35 13.64
N GLN A 161 -1.01 64.12 13.87
CA GLN A 161 -0.60 63.19 12.82
C GLN A 161 -1.56 62.01 12.71
N THR A 162 -1.81 61.55 11.49
CA THR A 162 -2.70 60.43 11.20
C THR A 162 -1.92 59.12 11.12
N PHE A 163 -2.32 58.15 11.93
CA PHE A 163 -1.74 56.81 11.98
C PHE A 163 -2.82 55.75 11.81
N SER A 164 -2.42 54.50 11.57
CA SER A 164 -3.39 53.40 11.63
C SER A 164 -3.62 52.96 13.06
N GLU A 165 -4.84 52.54 13.36
CA GLU A 165 -5.20 51.89 14.62
C GLU A 165 -4.23 50.73 14.92
N GLY A 166 -3.64 50.75 16.11
CA GLY A 166 -2.65 49.76 16.54
C GLY A 166 -1.20 50.07 16.16
N GLN A 167 -0.94 51.18 15.46
CA GLN A 167 0.43 51.59 15.13
C GLN A 167 1.15 52.06 16.40
N ARG A 168 2.32 51.46 16.65
CA ARG A 168 3.21 51.82 17.77
C ARG A 168 4.10 52.99 17.36
N LEU A 169 4.10 54.02 18.20
CA LEU A 169 4.78 55.29 17.96
C LEU A 169 5.78 55.52 19.09
N LEU A 170 7.01 55.85 18.71
CA LEU A 170 8.05 56.23 19.64
C LEU A 170 8.08 57.76 19.75
N THR A 171 7.32 58.29 20.72
CA THR A 171 7.44 59.70 21.14
C THR A 171 8.33 59.76 22.39
N LYS A 172 7.78 60.15 23.55
CA LYS A 172 8.50 60.09 24.85
C LYS A 172 8.46 58.70 25.48
N ARG A 173 7.47 57.89 25.10
CA ARG A 173 7.28 56.48 25.51
C ARG A 173 6.58 55.74 24.37
N CYS A 174 6.80 54.42 24.26
CA CYS A 174 6.13 53.60 23.26
C CYS A 174 4.62 53.62 23.50
N THR A 175 3.87 54.28 22.61
CA THR A 175 2.42 54.45 22.72
C THR A 175 1.78 53.91 21.45
N GLU A 176 0.67 53.21 21.59
CA GLU A 176 -0.10 52.67 20.48
C GLU A 176 -1.26 53.62 20.17
N CYS A 177 -1.48 53.91 18.88
CA CYS A 177 -2.59 54.76 18.47
C CYS A 177 -3.90 53.97 18.56
N LYS A 178 -4.85 54.48 19.37
CA LYS A 178 -6.13 53.85 19.63
C LYS A 178 -7.29 54.81 19.38
N ILE A 179 -8.37 54.33 18.79
CA ILE A 179 -9.61 55.08 18.62
C ILE A 179 -10.36 55.11 19.95
N PRO A 180 -10.85 56.26 20.41
CA PRO A 180 -11.70 56.33 21.59
C PRO A 180 -12.99 55.54 21.37
N ILE A 181 -13.26 54.58 22.24
CA ILE A 181 -14.49 53.79 22.24
C ILE A 181 -15.60 54.70 22.79
N VAL A 182 -16.52 55.15 21.95
CA VAL A 182 -17.73 55.83 22.42
C VAL A 182 -18.68 54.75 22.95
N SER A 183 -18.67 54.51 24.26
CA SER A 183 -19.70 53.71 24.91
C SER A 183 -20.99 54.52 24.93
N SER A 184 -21.97 54.16 24.10
CA SER A 184 -23.32 54.71 24.15
C SER A 184 -24.03 54.21 25.42
N SER A 185 -23.85 54.93 26.52
CA SER A 185 -24.64 54.79 27.74
C SER A 185 -25.60 55.99 27.86
N ASP A 186 -26.56 56.08 26.94
CA ASP A 186 -27.74 56.94 27.12
C ASP A 186 -28.96 56.02 27.23
N GLY A 187 -29.17 55.49 28.43
CA GLY A 187 -30.45 54.98 28.88
C GLY A 187 -31.28 56.16 29.35
N GLY A 188 -32.19 56.62 28.49
CA GLY A 188 -33.11 57.72 28.79
C GLY A 188 -34.01 57.40 29.99
N LEU A 189 -34.13 58.37 30.89
CA LEU A 189 -35.25 58.50 31.82
C LEU A 189 -36.51 58.89 31.02
N ILE A 190 -37.56 58.07 31.13
CA ILE A 190 -38.97 58.48 31.17
C ILE A 190 -39.62 57.68 32.29
#